data_AF-A0A090AL06-F1
#
_entry.id   AF-A0A090AL06-F1
#
_cell.length_a   1.000
_cell.length_b   1.000
_cell.length_c   1.000
_cell.angle_alpha   90.00
_cell.angle_beta   90.00
_cell.angle_gamma   90.00
#
_symmetry.space_group_name_H-M   'P 1'
#
loop_
_entity.id
_entity.type
_entity.pdbx_description
1 polymer ?
#
loop_
_entity_poly.entity_id
_entity_poly.type
_entity_poly.pdbx_seq_one_letter_code
_entity_poly.pdbx_strand_id
1 'polypeptide(L)'
;MSLKILTSTIIGIKKFIKNPIIELHQSDKGTLAVLDKNIPVMYVLTQERLSYLLEIEKKMFLEKNYFLDKSQSKKSFRKNLNDYQILPKEKFAMYKKWQPDIDFQKKAAVWGVILEQPVSTSELASFIDYWIVEECILHHVQWQQKLARNIKLNRLIDNKITKKKHTGSNNHHYNDNVPDGFRSE
;
A
#
# COMPACT_ATOMS: atom_id res chain seq x y z
N MET A 1 -6.03 -8.31 12.62
CA MET A 1 -6.10 -9.48 13.52
C MET A 1 -7.54 -9.92 13.56
N SER A 2 -7.82 -11.20 13.32
CA SER A 2 -9.17 -11.75 13.45
C SER A 2 -9.51 -11.92 14.93
N LEU A 3 -10.72 -11.48 15.33
CA LEU A 3 -11.26 -11.72 16.67
C LEU A 3 -11.64 -13.20 16.79
N LYS A 4 -10.97 -13.94 17.68
CA LYS A 4 -11.35 -15.31 18.01
C LYS A 4 -12.47 -15.25 19.05
N ILE A 5 -13.65 -15.73 18.68
CA ILE A 5 -14.80 -15.82 19.59
C ILE A 5 -14.69 -17.13 20.37
N LEU A 6 -14.37 -17.04 21.66
CA LEU A 6 -14.38 -18.19 22.56
C LEU A 6 -15.78 -18.33 23.16
N THR A 7 -16.35 -19.53 23.08
CA THR A 7 -17.67 -19.87 23.63
C THR A 7 -17.51 -20.92 24.72
N SER A 8 -18.04 -20.66 25.91
CA SER A 8 -18.02 -21.61 27.04
C SER A 8 -19.22 -22.56 27.03
N THR A 9 -20.27 -22.18 26.31
CA THR A 9 -21.57 -22.85 26.25
C THR A 9 -21.66 -23.77 25.03
N ILE A 10 -21.76 -25.05 25.31
CA ILE A 10 -21.69 -26.16 24.36
C ILE A 10 -23.02 -26.92 24.43
N ILE A 11 -23.62 -27.20 23.27
CA ILE A 11 -24.84 -28.02 23.20
C ILE A 11 -24.81 -28.99 22.03
N GLY A 12 -25.48 -30.13 22.20
CA GLY A 12 -25.68 -31.09 21.11
C GLY A 12 -26.75 -30.63 20.12
N ILE A 13 -26.55 -30.91 18.83
CA ILE A 13 -27.46 -30.56 17.73
C ILE A 13 -28.89 -31.06 17.97
N LYS A 14 -29.05 -32.28 18.50
CA LYS A 14 -30.37 -32.86 18.81
C LYS A 14 -31.12 -32.10 19.90
N LYS A 15 -30.40 -31.50 20.85
CA LYS A 15 -30.96 -30.70 21.93
C LYS A 15 -31.30 -29.29 21.44
N PHE A 16 -30.43 -28.72 20.61
CA PHE A 16 -30.64 -27.42 19.98
C PHE A 16 -31.90 -27.37 19.09
N ILE A 17 -32.10 -28.38 18.23
CA ILE A 17 -33.26 -28.43 17.32
C ILE A 17 -34.60 -28.43 18.07
N LYS A 18 -34.65 -28.99 19.28
CA LYS A 18 -35.90 -29.06 20.06
C LYS A 18 -36.38 -27.70 20.50
N ASN A 19 -35.48 -26.85 21.02
CA ASN A 19 -35.82 -25.55 21.60
C ASN A 19 -34.71 -24.52 21.33
N PRO A 20 -34.53 -24.06 20.08
CA PRO A 20 -33.36 -23.26 19.70
C PRO A 20 -33.33 -21.88 20.39
N ILE A 21 -34.51 -21.27 20.58
CA ILE A 21 -34.64 -19.94 21.18
C ILE A 21 -34.30 -19.99 22.68
N ILE A 22 -34.83 -20.98 23.40
CA ILE A 22 -34.65 -21.13 24.85
C ILE A 22 -33.17 -21.37 25.17
N GLU A 23 -32.53 -22.30 24.46
CA GLU A 23 -31.12 -22.63 24.65
C GLU A 23 -30.20 -21.44 24.31
N LEU A 24 -30.61 -20.61 23.33
CA LEU A 24 -29.87 -19.40 22.99
C LEU A 24 -29.94 -18.34 24.11
N HIS A 25 -31.12 -18.14 24.71
CA HIS A 25 -31.30 -17.21 25.84
C HIS A 25 -30.64 -17.67 27.15
N GLN A 26 -30.49 -18.99 27.34
CA GLN A 26 -29.79 -19.55 28.50
C GLN A 26 -28.25 -19.49 28.40
N SER A 27 -27.71 -19.06 27.25
CA SER A 27 -26.27 -19.01 27.05
C SER A 27 -25.63 -17.80 27.73
N ASP A 28 -24.50 -18.01 28.43
CA ASP A 28 -23.83 -17.02 29.29
C ASP A 28 -23.42 -15.71 28.60
N LYS A 29 -23.38 -15.66 27.27
CA LYS A 29 -22.97 -14.47 26.49
C LYS A 29 -23.71 -14.34 25.16
N GLY A 30 -24.90 -14.91 25.03
CA GLY A 30 -25.64 -14.91 23.77
C GLY A 30 -24.87 -15.59 22.63
N THR A 31 -24.03 -16.58 22.97
CA THR A 31 -23.28 -17.37 21.99
C THR A 31 -23.34 -18.84 22.40
N LEU A 32 -23.50 -19.73 21.44
CA LEU A 32 -23.69 -21.15 21.71
C LEU A 32 -23.04 -21.98 20.60
N ALA A 33 -22.15 -22.89 20.99
CA ALA A 33 -21.54 -23.84 20.08
C ALA A 33 -22.44 -25.07 19.97
N VAL A 34 -22.85 -25.40 18.74
CA VAL A 34 -23.67 -26.58 18.45
C VAL A 34 -22.76 -27.68 17.92
N LEU A 35 -22.76 -28.82 18.59
CA LEU A 35 -21.94 -29.97 18.26
C LEU A 35 -22.81 -31.14 17.79
N ASP A 36 -22.34 -31.89 16.81
CA ASP A 36 -22.86 -33.21 16.49
C ASP A 36 -21.75 -34.23 16.71
N LYS A 37 -22.03 -35.30 17.45
CA LYS A 37 -21.05 -36.34 17.81
C LYS A 37 -19.72 -35.78 18.34
N ASN A 38 -19.79 -34.76 19.21
CA ASN A 38 -18.63 -34.07 19.79
C ASN A 38 -17.75 -33.29 18.77
N ILE A 39 -18.28 -33.02 17.58
CA ILE A 39 -17.65 -32.20 16.54
C ILE A 39 -18.43 -30.89 16.43
N PRO A 40 -17.78 -29.71 16.46
CA PRO A 40 -18.46 -28.44 16.30
C PRO A 40 -19.00 -28.28 14.87
N VAL A 41 -20.31 -28.08 14.74
CA VAL A 41 -21.00 -27.92 13.45
C VAL A 41 -21.25 -26.45 13.14
N MET A 42 -21.71 -25.68 14.13
CA MET A 42 -22.01 -24.27 13.95
C MET A 42 -21.95 -23.48 15.26
N TYR A 43 -21.83 -22.16 15.14
CA TYR A 43 -21.93 -21.22 16.25
C TYR A 43 -23.20 -20.38 16.06
N VAL A 44 -24.00 -20.30 17.10
CA VAL A 44 -25.25 -19.53 17.13
C VAL A 44 -25.02 -18.31 18.01
N LEU A 45 -25.51 -17.16 17.57
CA LEU A 45 -25.33 -15.87 18.21
C LEU A 45 -26.68 -15.17 18.37
N THR A 46 -26.86 -14.42 19.45
CA THR A 46 -27.99 -13.48 19.59
C THR A 46 -27.75 -12.21 18.79
N GLN A 47 -28.82 -11.50 18.46
CA GLN A 47 -28.76 -10.20 17.78
C GLN A 47 -27.92 -9.17 18.55
N GLU A 48 -28.12 -9.09 19.87
CA GLU A 48 -27.37 -8.19 20.76
C GLU A 48 -25.87 -8.52 20.81
N ARG A 49 -25.54 -9.82 20.78
CA ARG A 49 -24.15 -10.25 20.77
C ARG A 49 -23.47 -9.93 19.46
N LEU A 50 -24.17 -10.11 18.34
CA LEU A 50 -23.68 -9.77 17.02
C LEU A 50 -23.44 -8.26 16.90
N SER A 51 -24.39 -7.41 17.31
CA SER A 51 -24.22 -5.95 17.25
C SER A 51 -23.00 -5.50 18.07
N TYR A 52 -22.82 -6.02 19.28
CA TYR A 52 -21.67 -5.76 20.12
C TYR A 52 -20.33 -6.18 19.46
N LEU A 53 -20.29 -7.34 18.81
CA LEU A 53 -19.09 -7.80 18.08
C LEU A 53 -18.77 -6.89 16.89
N LEU A 54 -19.78 -6.45 16.13
CA LEU A 54 -19.60 -5.48 15.06
C LEU A 54 -19.12 -4.13 15.59
N GLU A 55 -19.61 -3.67 16.75
CA GLU A 55 -19.13 -2.44 17.36
C GLU A 55 -17.67 -2.54 17.78
N ILE A 56 -17.24 -3.67 18.34
CA ILE A 56 -15.82 -3.91 18.65
C ILE A 56 -15.00 -3.93 17.37
N GLU A 57 -15.45 -4.64 16.34
CA GLU A 57 -14.74 -4.69 15.07
C GLU A 57 -14.61 -3.29 14.46
N LYS A 58 -15.71 -2.52 14.46
CA LYS A 58 -15.70 -1.12 14.06
C LYS A 58 -14.75 -0.31 14.92
N LYS A 59 -14.74 -0.48 16.25
CA LYS A 59 -13.79 0.22 17.14
C LYS A 59 -12.35 -0.19 16.90
N MET A 60 -12.03 -1.45 16.59
CA MET A 60 -10.68 -1.90 16.27
C MET A 60 -10.25 -1.42 14.88
N PHE A 61 -11.14 -1.47 13.90
CA PHE A 61 -10.91 -0.90 12.57
C PHE A 61 -10.70 0.60 12.67
N LEU A 62 -11.57 1.28 13.43
CA LEU A 62 -11.44 2.68 13.76
C LEU A 62 -10.14 2.91 14.51
N GLU A 63 -9.77 2.29 15.62
CA GLU A 63 -8.50 2.52 16.32
C GLU A 63 -7.27 2.31 15.43
N LYS A 64 -7.26 1.27 14.59
CA LYS A 64 -6.26 1.08 13.54
C LYS A 64 -6.22 2.26 12.55
N ASN A 65 -7.35 2.92 12.36
CA ASN A 65 -7.57 4.14 11.59
C ASN A 65 -7.77 5.43 12.45
N TYR A 66 -7.63 5.43 13.78
CA TYR A 66 -8.01 6.53 14.70
C TYR A 66 -6.79 6.99 15.51
N PHE A 67 -5.70 6.22 15.43
CA PHE A 67 -4.37 6.81 15.23
C PHE A 67 -4.29 7.71 13.97
N LEU A 68 -5.29 7.71 13.07
CA LEU A 68 -5.37 8.57 11.88
C LEU A 68 -6.29 9.79 12.03
N ASP A 69 -7.13 9.91 13.07
CA ASP A 69 -8.25 10.88 13.05
C ASP A 69 -8.32 11.85 14.25
N LYS A 70 -7.58 11.59 15.35
CA LYS A 70 -7.51 12.56 16.47
C LYS A 70 -6.64 13.81 16.19
N SER A 71 -6.03 13.92 15.01
CA SER A 71 -5.32 15.14 14.55
C SER A 71 -6.18 16.08 13.70
N GLN A 72 -7.48 15.85 13.53
CA GLN A 72 -8.34 16.76 12.75
C GLN A 72 -9.35 17.58 13.58
N SER A 73 -9.39 17.42 14.90
CA SER A 73 -10.21 18.30 15.76
C SER A 73 -9.38 18.89 16.89
N LYS A 74 -9.18 20.22 16.81
CA LYS A 74 -8.44 21.11 17.73
C LYS A 74 -6.95 21.26 17.41
N LYS A 75 -6.64 22.12 16.45
CA LYS A 75 -5.89 23.37 16.71
C LYS A 75 -5.95 24.30 15.50
N SER A 76 -6.75 25.34 15.70
CA SER A 76 -6.73 26.58 14.94
C SER A 76 -5.30 27.10 14.76
N PHE A 77 -5.05 27.67 13.59
CA PHE A 77 -3.93 28.50 13.20
C PHE A 77 -3.19 29.16 14.38
N ARG A 78 -1.95 28.73 14.62
CA ARG A 78 -0.91 29.63 15.14
C ARG A 78 0.33 29.48 14.26
N LYS A 79 0.57 30.50 13.43
CA LYS A 79 1.87 30.79 12.85
C LYS A 79 2.90 30.91 13.97
N ASN A 80 3.90 30.04 13.99
CA ASN A 80 5.26 30.48 14.26
C ASN A 80 6.28 29.50 13.64
N LEU A 81 7.39 30.10 13.24
CA LEU A 81 8.46 29.59 12.40
C LEU A 81 9.37 28.62 13.19
N ASN A 82 9.99 27.70 12.45
CA ASN A 82 11.15 26.86 12.78
C ASN A 82 10.89 25.42 13.25
N ASP A 83 11.44 24.54 12.40
CA ASP A 83 12.04 23.24 12.68
C ASP A 83 11.17 21.98 12.79
N TYR A 84 11.56 21.05 11.90
CA TYR A 84 11.11 19.66 11.71
C TYR A 84 9.82 19.45 10.92
N GLN A 85 10.01 19.26 9.61
CA GLN A 85 9.31 18.28 8.75
C GLN A 85 8.21 17.47 9.45
N ILE A 86 7.00 18.03 9.58
CA ILE A 86 5.82 17.24 9.90
C ILE A 86 5.37 16.60 8.60
N LEU A 87 6.02 15.48 8.27
CA LEU A 87 5.58 14.59 7.21
C LEU A 87 4.13 14.19 7.47
N PRO A 88 3.21 14.23 6.48
CA PRO A 88 1.88 13.71 6.67
C PRO A 88 2.00 12.22 7.02
N LYS A 89 1.80 11.88 8.29
CA LYS A 89 1.70 10.48 8.76
C LYS A 89 0.39 9.82 8.31
N GLU A 90 -0.43 10.54 7.57
CA GLU A 90 -1.67 10.09 6.97
C GLU A 90 -1.39 9.26 5.70
N LYS A 91 -2.19 8.21 5.46
CA LYS A 91 -2.19 7.52 4.17
C LYS A 91 -3.03 8.33 3.20
N PHE A 92 -2.59 8.50 1.97
CA PHE A 92 -3.32 9.25 0.96
C PHE A 92 -3.22 8.57 -0.41
N ALA A 93 -4.24 8.78 -1.23
CA ALA A 93 -4.19 8.51 -2.67
C ALA A 93 -3.31 9.56 -3.35
N MET A 94 -2.60 9.17 -4.40
CA MET A 94 -1.70 10.09 -5.11
C MET A 94 -2.45 11.33 -5.61
N TYR A 95 -1.78 12.49 -5.57
CA TYR A 95 -2.36 13.76 -6.01
C TYR A 95 -1.35 14.60 -6.81
N LYS A 96 -1.85 15.48 -7.70
CA LYS A 96 -1.04 16.21 -8.69
C LYS A 96 0.09 17.08 -8.11
N LYS A 97 -0.09 17.59 -6.89
CA LYS A 97 0.88 18.47 -6.22
C LYS A 97 1.78 17.71 -5.22
N TRP A 98 1.79 16.38 -5.26
CA TRP A 98 2.62 15.60 -4.36
C TRP A 98 4.11 15.82 -4.69
N GLN A 99 4.92 15.92 -3.64
CA GLN A 99 6.36 16.11 -3.74
C GLN A 99 7.06 15.17 -2.73
N PRO A 100 8.21 14.58 -3.09
CA PRO A 100 9.03 13.86 -2.14
C PRO A 100 9.71 14.84 -1.16
N ASP A 101 10.30 14.32 -0.08
CA ASP A 101 11.02 15.14 0.89
C ASP A 101 12.26 15.81 0.28
N ILE A 102 12.67 16.94 0.86
CA ILE A 102 13.90 17.64 0.49
C ILE A 102 15.12 16.72 0.63
N ASP A 103 15.13 15.88 1.67
CA ASP A 103 16.18 14.88 1.92
C ASP A 103 15.93 13.52 1.21
N PHE A 104 15.09 13.49 0.18
CA PHE A 104 14.68 12.25 -0.48
C PHE A 104 15.87 11.42 -0.99
N GLN A 105 16.92 12.05 -1.55
CA GLN A 105 18.11 11.33 -2.01
C GLN A 105 18.81 10.57 -0.87
N LYS A 106 18.95 11.20 0.30
CA LYS A 106 19.54 10.56 1.49
C LYS A 106 18.67 9.40 1.93
N LYS A 107 17.34 9.57 1.97
CA LYS A 107 16.39 8.51 2.33
C LYS A 107 16.42 7.34 1.34
N ALA A 108 16.52 7.65 0.04
CA ALA A 108 16.65 6.64 -1.01
C ALA A 108 17.94 5.81 -0.82
N ALA A 109 19.06 6.46 -0.49
CA ALA A 109 20.32 5.78 -0.21
C ALA A 109 20.20 4.82 0.99
N VAL A 110 19.51 5.22 2.06
CA VAL A 110 19.21 4.34 3.21
C VAL A 110 18.40 3.10 2.81
N TRP A 111 17.52 3.22 1.81
CA TRP A 111 16.76 2.08 1.25
C TRP A 111 17.53 1.28 0.19
N GLY A 112 18.83 1.51 0.01
CA GLY A 112 19.66 0.80 -0.97
C GLY A 112 19.47 1.27 -2.41
N VAL A 113 18.92 2.48 -2.61
CA VAL A 113 18.77 3.12 -3.92
C VAL A 113 19.66 4.36 -3.98
N ILE A 114 20.82 4.21 -4.60
CA ILE A 114 21.77 5.32 -4.82
C ILE A 114 21.32 6.08 -6.07
N LEU A 115 20.92 7.33 -5.88
CA LEU A 115 20.54 8.24 -6.96
C LEU A 115 21.68 9.23 -7.18
N GLU A 116 22.44 9.07 -8.26
CA GLU A 116 23.56 9.97 -8.62
C GLU A 116 23.07 11.37 -9.00
N GLN A 117 21.92 11.43 -9.66
CA GLN A 117 21.27 12.67 -10.09
C GLN A 117 19.97 12.89 -9.31
N PRO A 118 19.60 14.15 -9.05
CA PRO A 118 18.31 14.47 -8.45
C PRO A 118 17.14 13.93 -9.27
N VAL A 119 15.97 13.84 -8.62
CA VAL A 119 14.73 13.44 -9.27
C VAL A 119 14.36 14.51 -10.29
N SER A 120 14.22 14.13 -11.56
CA SER A 120 13.76 15.05 -12.60
C SER A 120 12.27 15.35 -12.44
N THR A 121 11.84 16.55 -12.78
CA THR A 121 10.43 16.95 -12.76
C THR A 121 9.58 16.07 -13.69
N SER A 122 10.16 15.62 -14.81
CA SER A 122 9.50 14.70 -15.74
C SER A 122 9.33 13.30 -15.13
N GLU A 123 10.35 12.75 -14.47
CA GLU A 123 10.27 11.44 -13.79
C GLU A 123 9.18 11.46 -12.71
N LEU A 124 9.11 12.57 -11.94
CA LEU A 124 8.11 12.75 -10.91
C LEU A 124 6.70 12.87 -11.49
N ALA A 125 6.50 13.65 -12.55
CA ALA A 125 5.21 13.82 -13.20
C ALA A 125 4.66 12.48 -13.73
N SER A 126 5.48 11.72 -14.45
CA SER A 126 5.09 10.39 -14.96
C SER A 126 4.75 9.41 -13.83
N PHE A 127 5.46 9.48 -12.71
CA PHE A 127 5.13 8.69 -11.52
C PHE A 127 3.77 9.08 -10.94
N ILE A 128 3.50 10.38 -10.78
CA ILE A 128 2.27 10.90 -10.21
C ILE A 128 1.07 10.53 -11.09
N ASP A 129 1.16 10.73 -12.41
CA ASP A 129 0.05 10.49 -13.33
C ASP A 129 -0.38 9.02 -13.33
N TYR A 130 0.57 8.09 -13.32
CA TYR A 130 0.29 6.66 -13.23
C TYR A 130 -0.43 6.30 -11.92
N TRP A 131 0.06 6.80 -10.78
CA TRP A 131 -0.48 6.44 -9.47
C TRP A 131 -1.76 7.19 -9.09
N ILE A 132 -2.09 8.30 -9.77
CA ILE A 132 -3.42 8.93 -9.66
C ILE A 132 -4.49 8.00 -10.22
N VAL A 133 -4.22 7.34 -11.36
CA VAL A 133 -5.18 6.44 -12.02
C VAL A 133 -5.39 5.15 -11.21
N GLU A 134 -4.34 4.65 -10.56
CA GLU A 134 -4.39 3.39 -9.81
C GLU A 134 -5.15 3.50 -8.46
N GLU A 135 -5.44 4.73 -8.00
CA GLU A 135 -6.20 5.04 -6.77
C GLU A 135 -5.72 4.31 -5.49
N CYS A 136 -4.45 3.88 -5.46
CA CYS A 136 -3.86 3.21 -4.30
C CYS A 136 -3.66 4.19 -3.13
N ILE A 137 -3.96 3.76 -1.91
CA ILE A 137 -3.80 4.58 -0.69
C ILE A 137 -2.59 4.10 0.11
N LEU A 138 -1.54 4.92 0.19
CA LEU A 138 -0.27 4.58 0.85
C LEU A 138 0.23 5.73 1.74
N HIS A 139 1.15 5.41 2.65
CA HIS A 139 1.86 6.42 3.45
C HIS A 139 2.87 7.19 2.60
N HIS A 140 3.20 8.41 3.04
CA HIS A 140 4.23 9.23 2.38
C HIS A 140 5.56 8.49 2.17
N VAL A 141 6.07 7.80 3.21
CA VAL A 141 7.32 7.03 3.13
C VAL A 141 7.22 5.87 2.13
N GLN A 142 6.06 5.21 2.05
CA GLN A 142 5.83 4.14 1.09
C GLN A 142 5.79 4.67 -0.34
N TRP A 143 5.21 5.86 -0.54
CA TRP A 143 5.24 6.55 -1.83
C TRP A 143 6.66 6.90 -2.25
N GLN A 144 7.46 7.48 -1.35
CA GLN A 144 8.88 7.74 -1.60
C GLN A 144 9.66 6.48 -1.94
N GLN A 145 9.44 5.38 -1.21
CA GLN A 145 10.08 4.10 -1.48
C GLN A 145 9.69 3.53 -2.86
N LYS A 146 8.42 3.67 -3.26
CA LYS A 146 7.96 3.30 -4.61
C LYS A 146 8.62 4.18 -5.67
N LEU A 147 8.69 5.49 -5.45
CA LEU A 147 9.33 6.44 -6.36
C LEU A 147 10.82 6.12 -6.52
N ALA A 148 11.54 5.86 -5.44
CA ALA A 148 12.96 5.48 -5.48
C ALA A 148 13.19 4.24 -6.36
N ARG A 149 12.38 3.19 -6.17
CA ARG A 149 12.48 1.97 -6.99
C ARG A 149 12.12 2.22 -8.45
N ASN A 150 11.10 3.04 -8.72
CA ASN A 150 10.69 3.37 -10.08
C ASN A 150 11.81 4.11 -10.84
N ILE A 151 12.39 5.16 -10.24
CA ILE A 151 13.49 5.90 -10.83
C ILE A 151 14.71 5.01 -11.10
N LYS A 152 15.06 4.14 -10.15
CA LYS A 152 16.15 3.16 -10.35
C LYS A 152 15.90 2.29 -11.58
N LEU A 153 14.67 1.79 -11.76
CA LEU A 153 14.31 0.96 -12.89
C LEU A 153 14.35 1.74 -14.21
N ASN A 154 13.79 2.95 -14.25
CA ASN A 154 13.76 3.77 -15.47
C ASN A 154 15.17 4.13 -15.93
N ARG A 155 16.04 4.56 -15.01
CA ARG A 155 17.45 4.88 -15.34
C ARG A 155 18.23 3.65 -15.81
N LEU A 156 17.96 2.46 -15.26
CA LEU A 156 18.55 1.22 -15.75
C LEU A 156 18.07 0.87 -17.16
N ILE A 157 16.80 1.13 -17.48
CA ILE A 157 16.23 0.91 -18.81
C ILE A 157 16.85 1.89 -19.81
N ASP A 158 16.91 3.18 -19.49
CA ASP A 158 17.50 4.22 -20.33
C ASP A 158 18.97 3.92 -20.65
N ASN A 159 19.74 3.54 -19.63
CA ASN A 159 21.15 3.14 -19.79
C ASN A 159 21.32 1.88 -20.66
N LYS A 160 20.35 0.96 -20.65
CA LYS A 160 20.37 -0.22 -21.56
C LYS A 160 20.03 0.18 -22.99
N ILE A 161 19.08 1.10 -23.18
CA ILE A 161 18.69 1.60 -24.51
C ILE A 161 19.82 2.42 -25.14
N THR A 162 20.49 3.30 -24.39
CA THR A 162 21.62 4.08 -24.90
C THR A 162 22.79 3.18 -25.28
N LYS A 163 23.14 2.19 -24.45
CA LYS A 163 24.19 1.20 -24.77
C LYS A 163 23.87 0.40 -26.03
N LYS A 164 22.62 -0.02 -26.24
CA LYS A 164 22.19 -0.71 -27.47
C LYS A 164 22.24 0.19 -28.71
N LYS A 165 21.92 1.48 -28.58
CA LYS A 165 22.01 2.45 -29.69
C LYS A 165 23.46 2.72 -30.11
N HIS A 166 24.40 2.78 -29.16
CA HIS A 166 25.82 2.92 -29.49
C HIS A 166 26.41 1.70 -30.19
N THR A 167 25.85 0.51 -30.00
CA THR A 167 26.25 -0.71 -30.72
C THR A 167 25.47 -0.96 -32.01
N GLY A 168 24.48 -0.10 -32.33
CA GLY A 168 23.52 -0.29 -33.42
C GLY A 168 23.55 0.79 -34.50
N SER A 169 24.58 1.64 -34.54
CA SER A 169 24.83 2.56 -35.65
C SER A 169 26.20 2.25 -36.24
N ASN A 170 26.29 1.11 -36.92
CA ASN A 170 27.21 0.99 -38.04
C ASN A 170 26.67 1.92 -39.14
N ASN A 171 27.04 3.19 -39.06
CA ASN A 171 27.04 4.06 -40.23
C ASN A 171 28.07 3.47 -41.22
N HIS A 172 27.65 2.55 -42.06
CA HIS A 172 28.31 2.36 -43.34
C HIS A 172 27.94 3.55 -44.22
N HIS A 173 28.60 4.68 -44.01
CA HIS A 173 28.95 5.50 -45.16
C HIS A 173 29.95 4.66 -45.94
N TYR A 174 29.53 4.12 -47.08
CA TYR A 174 30.48 3.73 -48.10
C TYR A 174 31.24 5.00 -48.46
N ASN A 175 32.49 5.09 -47.99
CA ASN A 175 33.43 6.06 -48.50
C ASN A 175 33.71 5.67 -49.95
N ASP A 176 33.02 6.30 -50.89
CA ASP A 176 33.34 6.28 -52.33
C ASP A 176 34.58 7.13 -52.63
N ASN A 177 35.67 6.89 -51.88
CA ASN A 177 36.98 7.49 -52.14
C ASN A 177 37.94 6.42 -52.63
N VAL A 178 37.57 5.74 -53.73
CA VAL A 178 38.53 4.97 -54.52
C VAL A 178 39.29 5.97 -55.39
N PRO A 179 40.61 6.12 -55.21
CA PRO A 179 41.39 7.06 -56.02
C PRO A 179 41.35 6.66 -57.50
N ASP A 180 41.28 7.68 -58.36
CA ASP A 180 41.25 7.49 -59.81
C ASP A 180 42.53 6.78 -60.27
N GLY A 181 42.37 5.68 -61.02
CA GLY A 181 43.46 4.75 -61.40
C GLY A 181 43.35 3.32 -60.85
N PHE A 182 42.39 3.01 -59.97
CA PHE A 182 42.12 1.64 -59.50
C PHE A 182 40.91 0.96 -60.17
N ARG A 183 40.35 1.56 -61.23
CA ARG A 183 39.36 0.93 -62.11
C ARG A 183 40.08 0.49 -63.39
N SER A 184 40.38 -0.79 -63.50
CA SER A 184 40.79 -1.41 -64.77
C SER A 184 39.60 -1.40 -65.74
N GLU A 185 39.87 -1.15 -67.02
CA GLU A 185 38.93 -1.32 -68.14
C GLU A 185 38.20 -2.67 -68.13
#